data_AF-A0A6B1FH69-F1
#
_entry.id   AF-A0A6B1FH69-F1
#
_cell.length_a   1.000
_cell.length_b   1.000
_cell.length_c   1.000
_cell.angle_alpha   90.00
_cell.angle_beta   90.00
_cell.angle_gamma   90.00
#
_symmetry.space_group_name_H-M   'P 1'
#
loop_
_entity.id
_entity.type
_entity.pdbx_description
1 polymer ?
#
loop_
_entity_poly.entity_id
_entity_poly.type
_entity_poly.pdbx_seq_one_letter_code
_entity_poly.pdbx_strand_id
1 'polypeptide(L)'
;MTGRNALRTLALLMAAGACSDVPDDTLNTDRPLTADFVEVFRVGDMDPPDWAQFGTPPSLGFDGGGNLFILNPDVPVVAVLDRDGGLVRTLGRRGEGPGEFSGPADLYVWRDGTVAVADRGNGTYVVFAPDG
;
A
#
# COMPACT_ATOMS: atom_id res chain seq x y z
N MET A 1 11.14 57.74 54.68
CA MET A 1 11.82 56.63 55.40
C MET A 1 11.61 55.38 54.56
N THR A 2 12.57 54.66 54.00
CA THR A 2 14.04 54.74 53.94
C THR A 2 14.41 53.88 52.73
N GLY A 3 15.24 54.41 51.83
CA GLY A 3 15.72 53.63 50.68
C GLY A 3 16.76 52.60 51.08
N ARG A 4 17.04 51.67 50.17
CA ARG A 4 18.40 51.19 49.97
C ARG A 4 18.57 50.57 48.58
N ASN A 5 19.41 51.26 47.82
CA ASN A 5 19.98 50.87 46.55
C ASN A 5 20.67 49.50 46.63
N ALA A 6 20.58 48.70 45.58
CA ALA A 6 21.62 47.74 45.25
C ALA A 6 21.85 47.74 43.73
N LEU A 7 23.15 47.65 43.41
CA LEU A 7 23.82 48.01 42.17
C LEU A 7 23.40 47.20 40.93
N ARG A 8 23.57 47.89 39.80
CA ARG A 8 23.64 47.37 38.43
C ARG A 8 24.80 46.37 38.30
N THR A 9 24.59 45.28 37.56
CA THR A 9 25.68 44.61 36.81
C THR A 9 25.10 44.03 35.53
N LEU A 10 25.47 44.65 34.42
CA LEU A 10 25.29 44.14 33.07
C LEU A 10 26.52 43.29 32.75
N ALA A 11 26.36 41.98 32.62
CA ALA A 11 27.43 41.11 32.14
C ALA A 11 27.25 40.92 30.63
N LEU A 12 28.05 41.64 29.84
CA LEU A 12 28.24 41.38 28.42
C LEU A 12 29.30 40.27 28.30
N LEU A 13 28.89 39.05 27.97
CA LEU A 13 29.81 37.97 27.65
C LEU A 13 30.03 37.94 26.13
N MET A 14 31.09 38.59 25.67
CA MET A 14 31.65 38.31 24.34
C MET A 14 32.55 37.08 24.48
N ALA A 15 32.04 35.91 24.08
CA ALA A 15 32.90 34.77 23.83
C ALA A 15 33.20 34.72 22.33
N ALA A 16 34.49 34.85 22.02
CA ALA A 16 35.08 34.67 20.72
C ALA A 16 34.70 33.30 20.13
N GLY A 17 34.66 33.23 18.80
CA GLY A 17 34.29 32.03 18.07
C GLY A 17 35.07 30.79 18.50
N ALA A 18 34.33 29.72 18.70
CA ALA A 18 34.68 28.46 18.08
C ALA A 18 33.47 28.09 17.21
N CYS A 19 33.70 27.86 15.92
CA CYS A 19 32.81 26.99 15.18
C CYS A 19 32.87 25.66 15.93
N SER A 20 31.90 25.40 16.80
CA SER A 20 31.69 24.03 17.24
C SER A 20 31.22 23.31 15.99
N ASP A 21 32.13 22.59 15.35
CA ASP A 21 31.76 21.37 14.66
C ASP A 21 30.93 20.59 15.67
N VAL A 22 29.60 20.76 15.64
CA VAL A 22 28.70 19.82 16.27
C VAL A 22 28.90 18.57 15.44
N PRO A 23 29.54 17.50 15.97
CA PRO A 23 29.58 16.26 15.25
C PRO A 23 28.12 15.85 15.10
N ASP A 24 27.61 15.86 13.88
CA ASP A 24 26.27 15.38 13.58
C ASP A 24 26.28 13.86 13.64
N ASP A 25 26.45 13.33 14.85
CA ASP A 25 26.38 11.90 15.21
C ASP A 25 24.90 11.42 15.23
N THR A 26 23.97 12.26 14.78
CA THR A 26 22.54 11.92 14.74
C THR A 26 22.12 11.25 13.43
N LEU A 27 23.00 11.19 12.44
CA LEU A 27 22.70 10.60 11.12
C LEU A 27 22.87 9.07 11.02
N ASN A 28 23.48 8.43 12.02
CA ASN A 28 23.79 6.98 12.00
C ASN A 28 23.35 6.22 13.27
N THR A 29 22.44 6.78 14.06
CA THR A 29 21.88 6.05 15.20
C THR A 29 20.55 5.39 14.81
N ASP A 30 20.55 4.06 14.71
CA ASP A 30 19.33 3.27 14.60
C ASP A 30 18.42 3.59 15.80
N ARG A 31 17.30 4.25 15.53
CA ARG A 31 16.23 4.47 16.52
C ARG A 31 15.11 3.49 16.22
N PRO A 32 14.61 2.74 17.21
CA PRO A 32 13.46 1.87 17.01
C PRO A 32 12.27 2.70 16.52
N LEU A 33 11.78 2.39 15.32
CA LEU A 33 10.47 2.87 14.89
C LEU A 33 9.42 2.17 15.75
N THR A 34 8.67 2.94 16.52
CA THR A 34 7.44 2.44 17.15
C THR A 34 6.35 2.61 16.11
N ALA A 35 5.89 1.51 15.53
CA ALA A 35 4.79 1.51 14.56
C ALA A 35 3.51 1.01 15.22
N ASP A 36 2.46 1.83 15.14
CA ASP A 36 1.11 1.41 15.46
C ASP A 36 0.49 0.81 14.19
N PHE A 37 0.32 -0.51 14.17
CA PHE A 37 -0.30 -1.19 13.05
C PHE A 37 -1.83 -1.13 13.17
N VAL A 38 -2.48 -0.63 12.12
CA VAL A 38 -3.93 -0.71 11.96
C VAL A 38 -4.23 -1.64 10.81
N GLU A 39 -4.92 -2.74 11.10
CA GLU A 39 -5.44 -3.62 10.06
C GLU A 39 -6.58 -2.90 9.35
N VAL A 40 -6.38 -2.62 8.05
CA VAL A 40 -7.36 -1.91 7.20
C VAL A 40 -8.20 -2.87 6.36
N PHE A 41 -7.67 -4.05 6.05
CA PHE A 41 -8.37 -5.04 5.23
C PHE A 41 -7.80 -6.44 5.48
N ARG A 42 -8.68 -7.43 5.59
CA ARG A 42 -8.33 -8.85 5.67
C ARG A 42 -9.31 -9.65 4.83
N VAL A 43 -8.76 -10.54 4.01
CA VAL A 43 -9.53 -11.41 3.12
C VAL A 43 -8.84 -12.76 2.99
N GLY A 44 -9.65 -13.81 2.91
CA GLY A 44 -9.19 -15.20 2.87
C GLY A 44 -9.42 -15.91 4.20
N ASP A 45 -9.62 -17.22 4.10
CA ASP A 45 -9.80 -18.13 5.23
C ASP A 45 -9.25 -19.51 4.86
N MET A 46 -9.21 -20.45 5.82
CA MET A 46 -8.76 -21.83 5.64
C MET A 46 -9.77 -22.70 4.88
N ASP A 47 -11.03 -22.29 4.82
CA ASP A 47 -12.11 -22.94 4.04
C ASP A 47 -12.85 -21.91 3.17
N PRO A 48 -12.17 -21.33 2.16
CA PRO A 48 -12.72 -20.24 1.39
C PRO A 48 -13.68 -20.76 0.29
N PRO A 49 -14.70 -19.98 -0.10
CA PRO A 49 -15.42 -20.23 -1.34
C PRO A 49 -14.46 -20.15 -2.54
N ASP A 50 -14.84 -20.74 -3.68
CA ASP A 50 -13.96 -20.90 -4.85
C ASP A 50 -13.29 -19.59 -5.32
N TRP A 51 -14.01 -18.46 -5.28
CA TRP A 51 -13.47 -17.14 -5.67
C TRP A 51 -12.42 -16.59 -4.70
N ALA A 52 -12.43 -17.06 -3.45
CA ALA A 52 -11.56 -16.61 -2.36
C ALA A 52 -10.37 -17.57 -2.12
N GLN A 53 -10.18 -18.54 -3.01
CA GLN A 53 -8.92 -19.28 -3.07
C GLN A 53 -7.90 -18.34 -3.73
N PHE A 54 -6.83 -17.97 -3.04
CA PHE A 54 -5.87 -16.96 -3.52
C PHE A 54 -4.52 -17.51 -3.98
N GLY A 55 -4.31 -18.83 -3.94
CA GLY A 55 -3.09 -19.46 -4.46
C GLY A 55 -1.80 -18.90 -3.84
N THR A 56 -0.67 -19.01 -4.53
CA THR A 56 0.61 -18.43 -4.04
C THR A 56 1.54 -17.95 -5.16
N PRO A 57 1.94 -16.66 -5.20
CA PRO A 57 1.32 -15.48 -4.59
C PRO A 57 0.21 -14.86 -5.46
N PRO A 58 -0.90 -14.37 -4.88
CA PRO A 58 -1.89 -13.59 -5.61
C PRO A 58 -1.34 -12.22 -6.04
N SER A 59 -1.88 -11.67 -7.12
CA SER A 59 -1.73 -10.25 -7.46
C SER A 59 -2.98 -9.48 -7.02
N LEU A 60 -2.83 -8.23 -6.60
CA LEU A 60 -3.93 -7.41 -6.13
C LEU A 60 -3.76 -5.92 -6.43
N GLY A 61 -4.88 -5.18 -6.42
CA GLY A 61 -4.90 -3.74 -6.58
C GLY A 61 -6.23 -3.13 -6.15
N PHE A 62 -6.23 -1.83 -5.82
CA PHE A 62 -7.43 -1.09 -5.47
C PHE A 62 -7.81 -0.09 -6.57
N ASP A 63 -9.10 0.10 -6.80
CA ASP A 63 -9.62 1.20 -7.61
C ASP A 63 -9.78 2.50 -6.78
N GLY A 64 -10.31 3.56 -7.40
CA GLY A 64 -10.57 4.84 -6.74
C GLY A 64 -11.76 4.83 -5.79
N GLY A 65 -12.63 3.81 -5.85
CA GLY A 65 -13.75 3.58 -4.95
C GLY A 65 -13.41 2.76 -3.71
N GLY A 66 -12.19 2.20 -3.66
CA GLY A 66 -11.74 1.33 -2.59
C GLY A 66 -12.13 -0.14 -2.77
N ASN A 67 -12.56 -0.54 -3.96
CA ASN A 67 -12.79 -1.94 -4.28
C ASN A 67 -11.45 -2.65 -4.47
N LEU A 68 -11.32 -3.85 -3.92
CA LEU A 68 -10.12 -4.68 -4.03
C LEU A 68 -10.29 -5.68 -5.17
N PHE A 69 -9.34 -5.71 -6.09
CA PHE A 69 -9.24 -6.69 -7.16
C PHE A 69 -8.15 -7.67 -6.78
N ILE A 70 -8.45 -8.97 -6.85
CA ILE A 70 -7.50 -10.05 -6.54
C ILE A 70 -7.49 -11.04 -7.70
N LEU A 71 -6.31 -11.30 -8.24
CA LEU A 71 -6.07 -12.34 -9.22
C LEU A 71 -5.49 -13.57 -8.51
N ASN A 72 -6.17 -14.70 -8.66
CA ASN A 72 -5.58 -16.01 -8.39
C ASN A 72 -5.08 -16.61 -9.73
N PRO A 73 -3.77 -16.89 -9.88
CA PRO A 73 -3.26 -17.57 -11.07
C PRO A 73 -3.76 -19.02 -11.24
N ASP A 74 -4.05 -19.72 -10.13
CA ASP A 74 -4.45 -21.13 -10.14
C ASP A 74 -5.93 -21.31 -10.53
N VAL A 75 -6.77 -20.39 -10.05
CA VAL A 75 -8.18 -20.24 -10.40
C VAL A 75 -8.31 -18.95 -11.20
N PRO A 76 -8.17 -18.98 -12.54
CA PRO A 76 -7.96 -17.80 -13.39
C PRO A 76 -9.22 -16.94 -13.49
N VAL A 77 -9.49 -16.23 -12.41
CA VAL A 77 -10.54 -15.24 -12.24
C VAL A 77 -9.94 -14.05 -11.49
N VAL A 78 -10.44 -12.87 -11.80
CA VAL A 78 -10.21 -11.70 -10.94
C VAL A 78 -11.44 -11.54 -10.05
N ALA A 79 -11.28 -11.71 -8.74
CA ALA A 79 -12.31 -11.41 -7.75
C ALA A 79 -12.32 -9.91 -7.45
N VAL A 80 -13.49 -9.28 -7.52
CA VAL A 80 -13.68 -7.87 -7.17
C VAL A 80 -14.49 -7.80 -5.88
N LEU A 81 -13.90 -7.23 -4.84
CA LEU A 81 -14.48 -7.08 -3.52
C LEU A 81 -14.77 -5.61 -3.24
N ASP A 82 -15.84 -5.33 -2.51
CA ASP A 82 -16.09 -3.99 -1.97
C ASP A 82 -15.16 -3.69 -0.78
N ARG A 83 -15.22 -2.44 -0.30
CA ARG A 83 -14.46 -1.94 0.86
C ARG A 83 -14.75 -2.67 2.17
N ASP A 84 -15.86 -3.39 2.26
CA ASP A 84 -16.29 -4.14 3.43
C ASP A 84 -15.89 -5.63 3.30
N GLY A 85 -15.22 -6.02 2.20
CA GLY A 85 -14.77 -7.38 1.93
C GLY A 85 -15.82 -8.28 1.24
N GLY A 86 -16.97 -7.71 0.86
CA GLY A 86 -18.01 -8.43 0.14
C GLY A 86 -17.64 -8.67 -1.32
N LEU A 87 -17.80 -9.89 -1.82
CA LEU A 87 -17.63 -10.14 -3.25
C LEU A 87 -18.71 -9.40 -4.06
N VAL A 88 -18.27 -8.55 -4.99
CA VAL A 88 -19.13 -7.81 -5.92
C VAL A 88 -19.32 -8.61 -7.20
N ARG A 89 -18.23 -9.07 -7.81
CA ARG A 89 -18.24 -9.83 -9.07
C ARG A 89 -16.93 -10.56 -9.30
N THR A 90 -16.91 -11.45 -10.30
CA THR A 90 -15.69 -12.02 -10.86
C THR A 90 -15.53 -11.64 -12.33
N LEU A 91 -14.29 -11.55 -12.80
CA LEU A 91 -13.94 -11.29 -14.19
C LEU A 91 -13.13 -12.45 -14.76
N GLY A 92 -13.44 -12.78 -16.01
CA GLY A 92 -12.79 -13.83 -16.78
C GLY A 92 -13.03 -15.26 -16.30
N ARG A 93 -12.35 -16.19 -16.97
CA ARG A 93 -12.39 -17.64 -16.71
C ARG A 93 -11.22 -18.31 -17.44
N ARG A 94 -10.98 -19.59 -17.19
CA ARG A 94 -9.98 -20.37 -17.93
C ARG A 94 -10.32 -20.46 -19.42
N GLY A 95 -9.33 -20.20 -20.28
CA GLY A 95 -9.43 -20.38 -21.73
C GLY A 95 -8.51 -19.46 -22.52
N GLU A 96 -8.74 -19.38 -23.83
CA GLU A 96 -7.90 -18.62 -24.79
C GLU A 96 -8.72 -17.61 -25.61
N GLY A 97 -10.04 -17.53 -25.36
CA GLY A 97 -10.94 -16.61 -26.03
C GLY A 97 -10.98 -15.20 -25.39
N PRO A 98 -11.79 -14.29 -25.96
CA PRO A 98 -11.99 -12.95 -25.40
C PRO A 98 -12.45 -12.99 -23.93
N GLY A 99 -11.72 -12.31 -23.07
CA GLY A 99 -11.99 -12.27 -21.62
C GLY A 99 -11.59 -13.54 -20.86
N GLU A 100 -10.95 -14.52 -21.51
CA GLU A 100 -10.46 -15.74 -20.86
C GLU A 100 -8.96 -15.66 -20.56
N PHE A 101 -8.48 -16.49 -19.64
CA PHE A 101 -7.07 -16.58 -19.29
C PHE A 101 -6.51 -18.00 -19.35
N SER A 102 -5.26 -18.13 -19.80
CA SER A 102 -4.53 -19.39 -19.85
C SER A 102 -3.44 -19.48 -18.76
N GLY A 103 -2.79 -18.35 -18.46
CA GLY A 103 -1.80 -18.21 -17.40
C GLY A 103 -1.67 -16.76 -16.92
N PRO A 104 -2.70 -16.20 -16.25
CA PRO A 104 -2.66 -14.84 -15.75
C PRO A 104 -1.65 -14.73 -14.61
N ALA A 105 -0.78 -13.72 -14.67
CA ALA A 105 0.36 -13.60 -13.76
C ALA A 105 0.33 -12.34 -12.91
N ASP A 106 -0.28 -11.25 -13.39
CA ASP A 106 -0.32 -9.98 -12.69
C ASP A 106 -1.51 -9.14 -13.17
N LEU A 107 -1.90 -8.13 -12.38
CA LEU A 107 -2.93 -7.17 -12.76
C LEU A 107 -2.51 -5.73 -12.46
N TYR A 108 -3.13 -4.79 -13.17
CA TYR A 108 -3.08 -3.37 -12.87
C TYR A 108 -4.50 -2.80 -12.86
N VAL A 109 -4.85 -2.09 -11.79
CA VAL A 109 -6.18 -1.48 -11.61
C VAL A 109 -6.05 0.03 -11.76
N TRP A 110 -6.84 0.62 -12.66
CA TRP A 110 -6.99 2.06 -12.76
C TRP A 110 -7.98 2.59 -11.73
N ARG A 111 -7.88 3.88 -11.41
CA ARG A 111 -8.81 4.53 -10.45
C ARG A 111 -10.27 4.46 -10.86
N ASP A 112 -10.57 4.34 -12.14
CA ASP A 112 -11.94 4.24 -12.66
C ASP A 112 -12.53 2.83 -12.60
N GLY A 113 -11.74 1.82 -12.18
CA GLY A 113 -12.14 0.42 -12.11
C GLY A 113 -11.81 -0.39 -13.36
N THR A 114 -11.18 0.21 -14.39
CA THR A 114 -10.59 -0.56 -15.49
C THR A 114 -9.50 -1.47 -14.92
N VAL A 115 -9.36 -2.69 -15.45
CA VAL A 115 -8.31 -3.62 -15.03
C VAL A 115 -7.65 -4.27 -16.23
N ALA A 116 -6.32 -4.31 -16.23
CA ALA A 116 -5.52 -5.05 -17.20
C ALA A 116 -4.87 -6.22 -16.51
N VAL A 117 -4.98 -7.40 -17.12
CA VAL A 117 -4.39 -8.65 -16.64
C VAL A 117 -3.32 -9.08 -17.62
N ALA A 118 -2.11 -9.30 -17.13
CA ALA A 118 -1.03 -9.88 -17.91
C ALA A 118 -1.21 -11.40 -17.99
N ASP A 119 -1.63 -11.92 -19.14
CA ASP A 119 -1.79 -13.36 -19.38
C ASP A 119 -0.57 -13.91 -20.11
N ARG A 120 0.33 -14.54 -19.34
CA ARG A 120 1.55 -15.16 -19.86
C ARG A 120 1.28 -16.45 -20.63
N GLY A 121 0.19 -17.16 -20.32
CA GLY A 121 -0.20 -18.37 -21.04
C GLY A 121 -0.61 -18.06 -22.47
N ASN A 122 -1.36 -16.96 -22.65
CA ASN A 122 -1.78 -16.49 -23.98
C ASN A 122 -0.79 -15.49 -24.62
N GLY A 123 0.17 -14.96 -23.87
CA GLY A 123 1.09 -13.91 -24.34
C GLY A 123 0.39 -12.58 -24.61
N THR A 124 -0.67 -12.27 -23.87
CA THR A 124 -1.53 -11.10 -24.09
C THR A 124 -1.75 -10.29 -22.82
N TYR A 125 -2.28 -9.07 -22.99
CA TYR A 125 -2.98 -8.36 -21.92
C TYR A 125 -4.46 -8.42 -22.20
N VAL A 126 -5.24 -8.85 -21.21
CA VAL A 126 -6.70 -8.84 -21.26
C VAL A 126 -7.17 -7.65 -20.43
N VAL A 127 -7.94 -6.75 -21.03
CA VAL A 127 -8.41 -5.51 -20.38
C VAL A 127 -9.91 -5.56 -20.24
N PHE A 128 -10.41 -5.39 -19.01
CA PHE A 128 -11.83 -5.28 -18.70
C PHE A 128 -12.17 -3.82 -18.42
N ALA A 129 -13.33 -3.40 -18.92
CA ALA A 129 -13.88 -2.10 -18.60
C ALA A 129 -14.38 -2.07 -17.14
N PRO A 130 -14.64 -0.89 -16.55
CA PRO A 130 -15.12 -0.80 -15.17
C PRO A 130 -16.40 -1.60 -14.86
N ASP A 131 -17.24 -1.85 -15.87
CA ASP A 131 -18.48 -2.64 -15.79
C ASP A 131 -18.30 -4.13 -16.09
N GLY A 132 -17.09 -4.55 -16.51
CA GLY A 132 -16.74 -5.94 -16.84
C GLY A 132 -16.59 -6.16 -18.34
#